data_AF-A0A959TT20-F1
#
_entry.id   AF-A0A959TT20-F1
#
_cell.length_a   1.000
_cell.length_b   1.000
_cell.length_c   1.000
_cell.angle_alpha   90.00
_cell.angle_beta   90.00
_cell.angle_gamma   90.00
#
_symmetry.space_group_name_H-M   'P 1'
#
loop_
_entity.id
_entity.type
_entity.pdbx_description
1 polymer ?
#
loop_
_entity_poly.entity_id
_entity_poly.type
_entity_poly.pdbx_seq_one_letter_code
_entity_poly.pdbx_strand_id
1 'polypeptide(L)'
;GLGKVLHIHHCIANCIAFDKLDDVYGEYVDEFKTMVKERGVHIPQGLAKDWSGETIDAMAEVAYNLPHMWDHAFGPDWQNVLDRERIKGWYRRM
;
A
#
# COMPACT_ATOMS: atom_id res chain seq x y z
N GLY A 1 -6.81 -2.49 3.29
CA GLY A 1 -6.39 -2.11 4.65
C GLY A 1 -6.83 -0.71 5.03
N LEU A 2 -6.05 0.31 4.64
CA LEU A 2 -6.17 1.71 5.10
C LEU A 2 -7.60 2.24 5.22
N GLY A 3 -8.40 2.23 4.14
CA GLY A 3 -9.75 2.78 4.19
C GLY A 3 -10.75 1.96 5.00
N LYS A 4 -10.59 0.64 5.06
CA LYS A 4 -11.53 -0.25 5.78
C LYS A 4 -11.27 -0.28 7.28
N VAL A 5 -10.00 -0.22 7.69
CA VAL A 5 -9.57 -0.38 9.10
C VAL A 5 -9.30 0.97 9.75
N LEU A 6 -8.65 1.90 9.04
CA LEU A 6 -8.27 3.21 9.58
C LEU A 6 -9.19 4.35 9.10
N HIS A 7 -10.20 4.04 8.29
CA HIS A 7 -11.15 5.01 7.73
C HIS A 7 -10.52 6.15 6.92
N ILE A 8 -9.30 5.94 6.40
CA ILE A 8 -8.62 6.89 5.53
C ILE A 8 -9.35 6.95 4.18
N HIS A 9 -9.70 8.17 3.75
CA HIS A 9 -10.39 8.40 2.48
C HIS A 9 -9.63 7.81 1.28
N HIS A 10 -10.38 7.29 0.30
CA HIS A 10 -9.84 6.49 -0.80
C HIS A 10 -8.65 7.12 -1.54
N CYS A 11 -8.81 8.36 -2.04
CA CYS A 11 -7.78 8.97 -2.88
C CYS A 11 -6.46 9.19 -2.12
N ILE A 12 -6.53 9.66 -0.87
CA ILE A 12 -5.33 9.87 -0.05
C ILE A 12 -4.72 8.55 0.39
N ALA A 13 -5.54 7.52 0.69
CA ALA A 13 -5.04 6.18 0.98
C ALA A 13 -4.25 5.59 -0.19
N ASN A 14 -4.71 5.80 -1.43
CA ASN A 14 -3.99 5.34 -2.62
C ASN A 14 -2.64 6.06 -2.77
N CYS A 15 -2.59 7.37 -2.56
CA CYS A 15 -1.34 8.13 -2.61
C CYS A 15 -0.33 7.66 -1.55
N ILE A 16 -0.79 7.45 -0.30
CA ILE A 16 0.04 6.93 0.80
C ILE A 16 0.59 5.54 0.44
N ALA A 17 -0.27 4.66 -0.10
CA ALA A 17 0.15 3.32 -0.46
C ALA A 17 1.13 3.32 -1.64
N PHE A 18 0.80 4.02 -2.73
CA PHE A 18 1.58 4.02 -3.96
C PHE A 18 3.00 4.59 -3.78
N ASP A 19 3.18 5.56 -2.87
CA ASP A 19 4.49 6.12 -2.51
C ASP A 19 5.48 5.07 -1.97
N LYS A 20 4.98 3.92 -1.47
CA LYS A 20 5.76 2.85 -0.81
C LYS A 20 5.84 1.53 -1.59
N LEU A 21 5.36 1.51 -2.84
CA LEU A 21 5.29 0.30 -3.67
C LEU A 21 6.34 0.29 -4.79
N ASP A 22 7.54 0.83 -4.52
CA ASP A 22 8.67 0.86 -5.44
C ASP A 22 9.10 -0.56 -5.88
N ASP A 23 8.97 -1.57 -5.01
CA ASP A 23 9.26 -2.98 -5.32
C ASP A 23 8.25 -3.63 -6.27
N VAL A 24 7.15 -2.95 -6.58
CA VAL A 24 6.09 -3.44 -7.48
C VAL A 24 6.02 -2.60 -8.75
N TYR A 25 6.09 -1.27 -8.62
CA TYR A 25 5.84 -0.34 -9.72
C TYR A 25 7.06 0.45 -10.18
N GLY A 26 8.22 0.31 -9.53
CA GLY A 26 9.50 0.86 -9.98
C GLY A 26 9.43 2.33 -10.43
N GLU A 27 9.75 2.58 -11.70
CA GLU A 27 9.80 3.92 -12.32
C GLU A 27 8.49 4.71 -12.22
N TYR A 28 7.34 4.04 -12.15
CA TYR A 28 6.05 4.73 -12.01
C TYR A 28 5.86 5.36 -10.63
N VAL A 29 6.52 4.83 -9.59
CA VAL A 29 6.55 5.47 -8.27
C VAL A 29 7.45 6.70 -8.30
N ASP A 30 8.55 6.67 -9.04
CA ASP A 30 9.46 7.81 -9.21
C ASP A 30 8.80 8.94 -9.99
N GLU A 31 8.06 8.60 -11.04
CA GLU A 31 7.22 9.55 -11.79
C GLU A 31 6.18 10.20 -10.86
N PHE A 32 5.46 9.41 -10.07
CA PHE A 32 4.50 9.92 -9.09
C PHE A 32 5.15 10.85 -8.05
N LYS A 33 6.30 10.47 -7.48
CA LYS A 33 7.04 11.32 -6.52
C LYS A 33 7.45 12.65 -7.14
N THR A 34 7.81 12.65 -8.43
CA THR A 34 8.11 13.87 -9.19
C THR A 34 6.86 14.75 -9.30
N MET A 35 5.72 14.19 -9.68
CA MET A 35 4.45 14.94 -9.77
C MET A 35 4.04 15.55 -8.42
N VAL A 36 4.17 14.79 -7.32
CA VAL A 36 3.87 15.26 -5.95
C VAL A 36 4.74 16.45 -5.59
N LYS A 37 6.05 16.36 -5.86
CA LYS A 37 7.01 17.43 -5.60
C LYS A 37 6.73 18.69 -6.42
N GLU A 38 6.51 18.55 -7.72
CA GLU A 38 6.25 19.67 -8.63
C GLU A 38 4.97 20.44 -8.28
N ARG A 39 3.95 19.72 -7.79
CA ARG A 39 2.67 20.31 -7.41
C ARG A 39 2.61 20.76 -5.95
N GLY A 40 3.67 20.55 -5.18
CA GLY A 40 3.71 20.89 -3.76
C GLY A 40 2.66 20.15 -2.93
N VAL A 41 2.28 18.95 -3.36
CA VAL A 41 1.28 18.13 -2.66
C VAL A 41 1.92 17.49 -1.44
N HIS A 42 1.23 17.57 -0.31
CA HIS A 42 1.65 16.89 0.91
C HIS A 42 0.99 15.51 1.02
N ILE A 43 1.80 14.46 1.08
CA ILE A 43 1.38 13.10 1.42
C ILE A 43 1.90 12.80 2.84
N PRO A 44 1.03 12.41 3.79
CA PRO A 44 1.46 12.04 5.15
C PRO A 44 2.51 10.92 5.14
N GLN A 45 3.44 10.97 6.09
CA GLN A 45 4.58 10.05 6.19
C GLN A 45 4.76 9.54 7.62
N GLY A 46 5.27 8.30 7.76
CA GLY A 46 5.60 7.70 9.04
C GLY A 46 4.37 7.30 9.86
N LEU A 47 3.27 6.98 9.18
CA LEU A 47 1.99 6.63 9.80
C LEU A 47 2.04 5.30 10.56
N ALA A 48 2.86 4.35 10.10
CA ALA A 48 2.95 3.02 10.68
C ALA A 48 3.53 3.00 12.09
N LYS A 49 4.19 4.08 12.52
CA LYS A 49 4.74 4.22 13.88
C LYS A 49 3.67 4.11 14.96
N ASP A 50 2.44 4.49 14.63
CA ASP A 50 1.31 4.52 15.57
C ASP A 50 0.39 3.29 15.44
N TRP A 51 0.71 2.35 14.55
CA TRP A 51 -0.14 1.18 14.29
C TRP A 51 0.29 -0.02 15.11
N SER A 52 -0.66 -0.64 15.81
CA SER A 52 -0.42 -1.91 16.51
C SER A 52 -0.22 -3.06 15.52
N GLY A 53 0.45 -4.14 15.97
CA GLY A 53 0.57 -5.37 15.18
C GLY A 53 -0.79 -5.91 14.73
N GLU A 54 -1.79 -5.90 15.61
CA GLU A 54 -3.17 -6.32 15.30
C GLU A 54 -3.81 -5.46 14.21
N THR A 55 -3.54 -4.16 14.21
CA THR A 55 -4.04 -3.23 13.18
C THR A 55 -3.42 -3.55 11.82
N ILE A 56 -2.12 -3.80 11.79
CA ILE A 56 -1.39 -4.20 10.57
C ILE A 56 -1.90 -5.55 10.06
N ASP A 57 -2.11 -6.51 10.96
CA ASP A 57 -2.66 -7.84 10.62
C ASP A 57 -4.06 -7.72 10.01
N ALA A 58 -4.95 -6.93 10.64
CA ALA A 58 -6.30 -6.69 10.12
C ALA A 58 -6.27 -6.02 8.74
N MET A 59 -5.38 -5.05 8.52
CA MET A 59 -5.23 -4.39 7.22
C MET A 59 -4.71 -5.35 6.15
N ALA A 60 -3.75 -6.20 6.49
CA ALA A 60 -3.19 -7.20 5.60
C ALA A 60 -4.23 -8.27 5.22
N GLU A 61 -5.05 -8.72 6.17
CA GLU A 61 -6.12 -9.68 5.88
C GLU A 61 -7.16 -9.10 4.93
N VAL A 62 -7.57 -7.85 5.13
CA VAL A 62 -8.48 -7.15 4.20
C VAL A 62 -7.87 -7.08 2.80
N ALA A 63 -6.57 -6.80 2.68
CA ALA A 63 -5.90 -6.67 1.39
C ALA A 63 -5.70 -8.04 0.71
N TYR A 64 -5.27 -9.06 1.45
CA TYR A 64 -5.07 -10.42 0.93
C TYR A 64 -6.37 -11.02 0.37
N ASN A 65 -7.51 -10.74 1.00
CA ASN A 65 -8.84 -11.21 0.56
C ASN A 65 -9.43 -10.44 -0.65
N LEU A 66 -8.59 -9.82 -1.47
CA LEU A 66 -8.96 -9.19 -2.75
C LEU A 66 -8.25 -9.90 -3.92
N PRO A 67 -8.49 -11.21 -4.13
CA PRO A 67 -7.73 -12.03 -5.07
C PRO A 67 -7.77 -11.51 -6.51
N HIS A 68 -8.89 -10.91 -6.94
CA HIS A 68 -9.02 -10.32 -8.28
C HIS A 68 -8.05 -9.15 -8.52
N MET A 69 -7.73 -8.38 -7.48
CA MET A 69 -6.76 -7.27 -7.60
C MET A 69 -5.34 -7.81 -7.73
N TRP A 70 -5.02 -8.89 -7.02
CA TRP A 70 -3.70 -9.52 -7.08
C TRP A 70 -3.46 -10.26 -8.39
N ASP A 71 -4.50 -10.90 -8.93
CA ASP A 71 -4.47 -11.47 -10.28
C ASP A 71 -4.18 -10.40 -11.34
N HIS A 72 -4.84 -9.24 -11.26
CA HIS A 72 -4.55 -8.13 -12.17
C HIS A 72 -3.12 -7.57 -12.03
N ALA A 73 -2.54 -7.58 -10.82
CA ALA A 73 -1.23 -6.99 -10.56
C ALA A 73 -0.06 -7.95 -10.85
N PHE A 74 -0.20 -9.22 -10.49
CA PHE A 74 0.89 -10.21 -10.50
C PHE A 74 0.57 -11.45 -11.37
N GLY A 75 -0.64 -11.55 -11.93
CA GLY A 75 -1.10 -12.68 -12.71
C GLY A 75 -1.77 -13.79 -11.87
N PRO A 76 -2.24 -14.87 -12.53
CA PRO A 76 -3.07 -15.90 -11.89
C PRO A 76 -2.36 -16.65 -10.75
N ASP A 77 -1.03 -16.70 -10.78
CA ASP A 77 -0.18 -17.36 -9.79
C ASP A 77 0.38 -16.39 -8.72
N TRP A 78 -0.33 -15.29 -8.46
CA TRP A 78 0.12 -14.23 -7.54
C TRP A 78 0.48 -14.73 -6.14
N GLN A 79 -0.11 -15.83 -5.66
CA GLN A 79 0.24 -16.40 -4.35
C GLN A 79 1.70 -16.87 -4.25
N ASN A 80 2.38 -17.10 -5.37
CA ASN A 80 3.79 -17.48 -5.37
C ASN A 80 4.74 -16.33 -5.03
N VAL A 81 4.27 -15.08 -5.20
CA VAL A 81 5.09 -13.88 -5.01
C VAL A 81 4.54 -12.95 -3.93
N LEU A 82 3.31 -13.20 -3.46
CA LEU A 82 2.62 -12.36 -2.49
C LEU A 82 1.99 -13.21 -1.39
N ASP A 83 2.44 -12.97 -0.17
CA ASP A 83 1.84 -13.49 1.04
C ASP A 83 1.44 -12.36 1.99
N ARG A 84 0.85 -12.72 3.13
CA ARG A 84 0.44 -11.76 4.16
C ARG A 84 1.63 -10.99 4.73
N GLU A 85 2.81 -11.60 4.87
CA GLU A 85 3.97 -10.92 5.45
C GLU A 85 4.54 -9.85 4.51
N ARG A 86 4.55 -10.10 3.20
CA ARG A 86 4.90 -9.09 2.19
C ARG A 86 3.93 -7.91 2.25
N ILE A 87 2.63 -8.17 2.35
CA ILE A 87 1.60 -7.11 2.50
C ILE A 87 1.80 -6.31 3.79
N LYS A 88 2.05 -6.98 4.92
CA LYS A 88 2.37 -6.29 6.19
C LYS A 88 3.64 -5.47 6.07
N GLY A 89 4.63 -5.96 5.33
CA GLY A 89 5.85 -5.24 4.97
C GLY A 89 5.56 -3.89 4.32
N TRP A 90 4.63 -3.82 3.37
CA TRP A 90 4.22 -2.55 2.77
C TRP A 90 3.56 -1.60 3.79
N TYR A 91 2.68 -2.11 4.65
CA TYR A 91 2.08 -1.27 5.70
C TYR A 91 3.13 -0.73 6.67
N ARG A 92 4.13 -1.52 7.06
CA ARG A 92 5.22 -1.07 7.96
C ARG A 92 6.10 0.04 7.37
N ARG A 93 6.08 0.25 6.04
CA ARG A 93 6.84 1.32 5.36
C ARG A 93 6.10 2.66 5.32
N MET A 94 4.81 2.69 5.65
CA MET A 94 3.96 3.89 5.58
C MET A 94 4.18 4.81 6.77
#